data_AF-A0A535ADI1-F1
#
_entry.id   AF-A0A535ADI1-F1
#
_cell.length_a   1.000
_cell.length_b   1.000
_cell.length_c   1.000
_cell.angle_alpha   90.00
_cell.angle_beta   90.00
_cell.angle_gamma   90.00
#
_symmetry.space_group_name_H-M   'P 1'
#
loop_
_entity.id
_entity.type
_entity.pdbx_description
1 polymer ?
#
loop_
_entity_poly.entity_id
_entity_poly.type
_entity_poly.pdbx_seq_one_letter_code
_entity_poly.pdbx_strand_id
1 'polypeptide(L)'
;EPVLSVDAGPSVKRTFFRIRVSGVGSRRVASARLQLQVANLLNAESVLGGTIHAITACGWDEHVLTWNSQPSIDGPVLAGTGPVTQGQRVEFDVTPAITADGVYCFALDSSSEDAAHYNSREAGAGRPVMAVLVE
;
A
#
# COMPACT_ATOMS: atom_id res chain seq x y z
N GLU A 1 16.22 7.82 3.82
CA GLU A 1 15.59 6.48 4.02
C GLU A 1 14.89 6.12 2.71
N PRO A 2 14.81 4.83 2.33
CA PRO A 2 14.06 4.44 1.12
C PRO A 2 12.58 4.84 1.27
N VAL A 3 11.92 5.16 0.17
CA VAL A 3 10.49 5.50 0.11
C VAL A 3 9.75 4.53 -0.79
N LEU A 4 8.47 4.34 -0.52
CA LEU A 4 7.55 3.66 -1.42
C LEU A 4 7.07 4.67 -2.45
N SER A 5 7.12 4.33 -3.74
CA SER A 5 6.80 5.28 -4.81
C SER A 5 5.76 4.69 -5.75
N VAL A 6 4.83 5.54 -6.21
CA VAL A 6 3.84 5.19 -7.23
C VAL A 6 3.68 6.33 -8.23
N ASP A 7 3.75 6.00 -9.51
CA ASP A 7 3.56 6.92 -10.64
C ASP A 7 3.29 6.14 -11.94
N ALA A 8 2.75 6.83 -12.94
CA ALA A 8 2.56 6.38 -14.31
C ALA A 8 3.46 7.13 -15.30
N GLY A 9 4.57 7.71 -14.82
CA GLY A 9 5.50 8.44 -15.66
C GLY A 9 6.26 7.52 -16.63
N PRO A 10 7.23 8.07 -17.39
CA PRO A 10 8.03 7.28 -18.32
C PRO A 10 8.78 6.10 -17.67
N SER A 11 8.97 6.15 -16.36
CA SER A 11 9.50 5.07 -15.53
C SER A 11 8.51 4.72 -14.43
N VAL A 12 7.40 4.08 -14.83
CA VAL A 12 6.29 3.67 -13.96
C VAL A 12 6.79 3.02 -12.67
N LYS A 13 6.27 3.48 -11.53
CA LYS A 13 6.55 2.91 -10.22
C LYS A 13 5.29 2.32 -9.60
N ARG A 14 5.48 1.16 -8.97
CA ARG A 14 4.47 0.42 -8.23
C ARG A 14 5.05 -0.02 -6.91
N THR A 15 4.21 -0.05 -5.89
CA THR A 15 4.59 -0.53 -4.56
C THR A 15 3.82 -1.81 -4.24
N PHE A 16 4.50 -2.81 -3.70
CA PHE A 16 3.90 -4.08 -3.29
C PHE A 16 3.99 -4.25 -1.78
N PHE A 17 2.91 -4.72 -1.16
CA PHE A 17 2.82 -4.96 0.26
C PHE A 17 2.53 -6.43 0.52
N ARG A 18 3.18 -6.99 1.54
CA ARG A 18 2.85 -8.29 2.11
C ARG A 18 2.63 -8.10 3.61
N ILE A 19 1.38 -8.26 4.04
CA ILE A 19 0.92 -7.90 5.38
C ILE A 19 0.43 -9.16 6.08
N ARG A 20 0.93 -9.41 7.28
CA ARG A 20 0.39 -10.45 8.16
C ARG A 20 -0.66 -9.83 9.09
N VAL A 21 -1.87 -10.35 9.04
CA VAL A 21 -2.93 -10.08 10.02
C VAL A 21 -2.98 -11.25 10.99
N SER A 22 -3.03 -10.96 12.28
CA SER A 22 -3.10 -11.96 13.35
C SER A 22 -3.92 -11.43 14.52
N GLY A 23 -4.54 -12.33 15.28
CA GLY A 23 -5.30 -11.98 16.47
C GLY A 23 -6.79 -11.70 16.19
N VAL A 24 -7.29 -11.91 14.98
CA VAL A 24 -8.73 -11.89 14.68
C VAL A 24 -9.42 -13.05 15.40
N GLY A 25 -8.87 -14.28 15.31
CA GLY A 25 -9.48 -15.47 15.88
C GLY A 25 -10.84 -15.79 15.23
N SER A 26 -11.85 -16.12 16.03
CA SER A 26 -13.22 -16.41 15.55
C SER A 26 -14.10 -15.16 15.39
N ARG A 27 -13.53 -13.97 15.61
CA ARG A 27 -14.26 -12.69 15.53
C ARG A 27 -14.43 -12.24 14.10
N ARG A 28 -15.42 -11.36 13.88
CA ARG A 28 -15.63 -10.75 12.57
C ARG A 28 -14.73 -9.53 12.43
N VAL A 29 -14.08 -9.37 11.29
CA VAL A 29 -13.37 -8.12 10.95
C VAL A 29 -14.41 -7.05 10.64
N ALA A 30 -14.43 -5.98 11.45
CA ALA A 30 -15.31 -4.84 11.29
C ALA A 30 -14.70 -3.77 10.39
N SER A 31 -13.37 -3.60 10.46
CA SER A 31 -12.61 -2.65 9.64
C SER A 31 -11.17 -3.12 9.52
N ALA A 32 -10.58 -2.94 8.34
CA ALA A 32 -9.18 -3.19 8.08
C ALA A 32 -8.62 -2.08 7.18
N ARG A 33 -7.68 -1.29 7.69
CA ARG A 33 -7.14 -0.12 6.98
C ARG A 33 -5.62 -0.18 6.92
N LEU A 34 -5.09 -0.09 5.70
CA LEU A 34 -3.66 0.15 5.49
C LEU A 34 -3.40 1.65 5.59
N GLN A 35 -2.68 2.05 6.63
CA GLN A 35 -2.28 3.43 6.86
C GLN A 35 -0.88 3.66 6.28
N LEU A 36 -0.76 4.59 5.35
CA LEU A 36 0.50 5.06 4.79
C LEU A 36 0.68 6.54 5.13
N GLN A 37 1.90 6.97 5.38
CA GLN A 37 2.22 8.39 5.54
C GLN A 37 2.99 8.87 4.31
N VAL A 38 2.51 9.93 3.66
CA VAL A 38 3.27 10.62 2.62
C VAL A 38 4.58 11.10 3.23
N ALA A 39 5.70 10.80 2.58
CA ALA A 39 7.00 11.15 3.07
C ALA A 39 7.10 12.66 3.31
N ASN A 40 7.77 13.06 4.39
CA ASN A 40 8.04 14.47 4.65
C ASN A 40 9.32 14.89 3.90
N LEU A 41 9.27 14.79 2.57
CA LEU A 41 10.36 15.07 1.65
C LEU A 41 9.83 15.96 0.52
N LEU A 42 10.73 16.71 -0.10
CA LEU A 42 10.40 17.53 -1.27
C LEU A 42 9.84 16.64 -2.40
N ASN A 43 8.74 17.09 -3.03
CA ASN A 43 8.04 16.40 -4.13
C ASN A 43 7.46 15.02 -3.76
N ALA A 44 7.03 14.84 -2.51
CA ALA A 44 6.35 13.62 -2.07
C ALA A 44 4.83 13.66 -2.27
N GLU A 45 4.28 14.87 -2.40
CA GLU A 45 2.90 15.15 -2.76
C GLU A 45 2.57 14.72 -4.20
N SER A 46 1.31 14.45 -4.47
CA SER A 46 0.82 14.18 -5.81
C SER A 46 -0.67 14.50 -5.91
N VAL A 47 -1.14 14.77 -7.12
CA VAL A 47 -2.58 14.90 -7.41
C VAL A 47 -3.35 13.58 -7.31
N LEU A 48 -2.64 12.43 -7.33
CA LEU A 48 -3.20 11.11 -7.07
C LEU A 48 -2.25 10.30 -6.19
N GLY A 49 -2.64 10.09 -4.92
CA GLY A 49 -1.87 9.27 -3.99
C GLY A 49 -1.90 7.76 -4.29
N GLY A 50 -2.73 7.34 -5.24
CA GLY A 50 -2.71 6.00 -5.81
C GLY A 50 -3.96 5.18 -5.50
N THR A 51 -3.97 3.99 -6.09
CA THR A 51 -5.06 3.01 -6.02
C THR A 51 -4.50 1.70 -5.48
N ILE A 52 -5.13 1.16 -4.44
CA ILE A 52 -4.74 -0.11 -3.84
C ILE A 52 -5.60 -1.25 -4.40
N HIS A 53 -4.94 -2.35 -4.74
CA HIS A 53 -5.54 -3.56 -5.26
C HIS A 53 -5.15 -4.73 -4.37
N ALA A 54 -6.06 -5.70 -4.20
CA ALA A 54 -5.65 -7.02 -3.78
C ALA A 54 -4.85 -7.68 -4.92
N ILE A 55 -3.82 -8.46 -4.57
CA ILE A 55 -3.12 -9.32 -5.53
C ILE A 55 -3.04 -10.74 -5.00
N THR A 56 -3.05 -11.72 -5.90
CA THR A 56 -2.97 -13.13 -5.50
C THR A 56 -1.56 -13.55 -5.09
N ALA A 57 -0.53 -12.95 -5.69
CA ALA A 57 0.86 -13.35 -5.51
C ALA A 57 1.50 -12.77 -4.24
N CYS A 58 1.88 -13.67 -3.31
CA CYS A 58 2.57 -13.34 -2.06
C CYS A 58 4.00 -13.89 -1.92
N GLY A 59 4.43 -14.71 -2.88
CA GLY A 59 5.71 -15.43 -2.84
C GLY A 59 6.92 -14.64 -3.34
N TRP A 60 6.77 -13.34 -3.61
CA TRP A 60 7.86 -12.51 -4.11
C TRP A 60 8.88 -12.17 -3.00
N ASP A 61 10.12 -11.98 -3.42
CA ASP A 61 11.21 -11.46 -2.59
C ASP A 61 11.49 -10.01 -3.00
N GLU A 62 11.36 -9.12 -2.02
CA GLU A 62 11.53 -7.69 -2.17
C GLU A 62 12.93 -7.29 -2.66
N HIS A 63 13.96 -8.07 -2.31
CA HIS A 63 15.35 -7.71 -2.62
C HIS A 63 15.72 -7.93 -4.09
N VAL A 64 14.93 -8.73 -4.80
CA VAL A 64 15.20 -9.14 -6.20
C VAL A 64 14.05 -8.78 -7.14
N LEU A 65 13.10 -7.98 -6.66
CA LEU A 65 11.94 -7.56 -7.43
C LEU A 65 12.38 -6.56 -8.51
N THR A 66 12.05 -6.88 -9.76
CA THR A 66 12.31 -6.04 -10.93
C THR A 66 11.00 -5.78 -11.67
N TRP A 67 11.00 -4.86 -12.63
CA TRP A 67 9.83 -4.63 -13.48
C TRP A 67 9.31 -5.92 -14.14
N ASN A 68 10.22 -6.80 -14.58
CA ASN A 68 9.86 -8.05 -15.27
C ASN A 68 9.45 -9.18 -14.32
N SER A 69 9.89 -9.13 -13.05
CA SER A 69 9.62 -10.17 -12.04
C SER A 69 8.60 -9.74 -10.98
N GLN A 70 8.03 -8.54 -11.09
CA GLN A 70 7.02 -8.05 -10.15
C GLN A 70 5.73 -8.88 -10.24
N PRO A 71 4.96 -8.98 -9.14
CA PRO A 71 3.62 -9.55 -9.17
C PRO A 71 2.71 -8.89 -10.19
N SER A 72 1.84 -9.68 -10.82
CA SER A 72 0.72 -9.13 -11.58
C SER A 72 -0.29 -8.47 -10.62
N ILE A 73 -0.84 -7.33 -11.04
CA ILE A 73 -1.98 -6.70 -10.35
C ILE A 73 -3.25 -7.32 -10.97
N ASP A 74 -3.75 -8.38 -10.36
CA ASP A 74 -4.77 -9.28 -10.92
C ASP A 74 -6.09 -9.32 -10.13
N GLY A 75 -6.13 -8.67 -8.96
CA GLY A 75 -7.32 -8.59 -8.12
C GLY A 75 -8.09 -7.28 -8.25
N PRO A 76 -9.19 -7.13 -7.48
CA PRO A 76 -10.01 -5.94 -7.51
C PRO A 76 -9.30 -4.72 -6.90
N VAL A 77 -9.68 -3.54 -7.38
CA VAL A 77 -9.48 -2.27 -6.67
C VAL A 77 -10.24 -2.32 -5.35
N LEU A 78 -9.56 -2.01 -4.25
CA LEU A 78 -10.19 -1.93 -2.91
C LEU A 78 -10.48 -0.48 -2.52
N ALA A 79 -9.52 0.41 -2.76
CA ALA A 79 -9.64 1.83 -2.47
C ALA A 79 -8.70 2.66 -3.35
N GLY A 80 -8.99 3.94 -3.48
CA GLY A 80 -8.10 4.91 -4.11
C GLY A 80 -8.14 6.22 -3.33
N THR A 81 -7.11 7.04 -3.51
CA THR A 81 -7.05 8.37 -2.91
C THR A 81 -6.73 9.42 -3.95
N GLY A 82 -7.31 10.60 -3.78
CA GLY A 82 -7.08 11.76 -4.63
C GLY A 82 -5.77 12.47 -4.26
N PRO A 83 -5.74 13.81 -4.29
CA PRO A 83 -4.56 14.57 -3.96
C PRO A 83 -4.06 14.29 -2.54
N VAL A 84 -2.74 14.16 -2.40
CA VAL A 84 -2.06 13.93 -1.13
C VAL A 84 -0.93 14.94 -0.94
N THR A 85 -0.70 15.36 0.31
CA THR A 85 0.31 16.37 0.66
C THR A 85 1.41 15.81 1.56
N GLN A 86 2.56 16.48 1.61
CA GLN A 86 3.71 16.07 2.43
C GLN A 86 3.30 15.84 3.89
N GLY A 87 3.75 14.71 4.46
CA GLY A 87 3.46 14.34 5.84
C GLY A 87 2.01 13.89 6.11
N GLN A 88 1.11 13.94 5.12
CA GLN A 88 -0.27 13.50 5.29
C GLN A 88 -0.34 11.99 5.58
N ARG A 89 -1.18 11.60 6.54
CA ARG A 89 -1.58 10.20 6.70
C ARG A 89 -2.76 9.88 5.78
N VAL A 90 -2.63 8.80 5.03
CA VAL A 90 -3.63 8.27 4.11
C VAL A 90 -4.05 6.90 4.61
N GLU A 91 -5.36 6.65 4.64
CA GLU A 91 -5.92 5.35 4.98
C GLU A 91 -6.57 4.74 3.74
N PHE A 92 -6.13 3.55 3.36
CA PHE A 92 -6.80 2.76 2.34
C PHE A 92 -7.67 1.70 3.02
N ASP A 93 -8.97 1.74 2.75
CA ASP A 93 -9.90 0.72 3.24
C ASP A 93 -9.69 -0.58 2.44
N VAL A 94 -9.12 -1.58 3.11
CA VAL A 94 -8.88 -2.91 2.56
C VAL A 94 -9.76 -3.96 3.25
N THR A 95 -10.77 -3.54 4.02
CA THR A 95 -11.71 -4.41 4.74
C THR A 95 -12.27 -5.53 3.86
N PRO A 96 -12.67 -5.30 2.58
CA PRO A 96 -13.20 -6.37 1.74
C PRO A 96 -12.22 -7.53 1.49
N ALA A 97 -10.91 -7.29 1.62
CA ALA A 97 -9.88 -8.32 1.43
C ALA A 97 -9.53 -9.09 2.70
N ILE A 98 -9.85 -8.56 3.89
CA ILE A 98 -9.39 -9.10 5.18
C ILE A 98 -10.55 -9.80 5.89
N THR A 99 -10.50 -11.13 5.96
CA THR A 99 -11.58 -11.95 6.55
C THR A 99 -11.19 -12.68 7.82
N ALA A 100 -9.91 -13.02 7.96
CA ALA A 100 -9.36 -13.77 9.09
C ALA A 100 -7.86 -13.51 9.30
N ASP A 101 -7.25 -14.21 10.25
CA ASP A 101 -5.80 -14.28 10.38
C ASP A 101 -5.17 -14.87 9.11
N GLY A 102 -4.09 -14.26 8.63
CA GLY A 102 -3.48 -14.66 7.36
C GLY A 102 -2.43 -13.69 6.84
N VAL A 103 -1.87 -14.03 5.68
CA VAL A 103 -1.00 -13.14 4.91
C VAL A 103 -1.78 -12.63 3.70
N TYR A 104 -1.79 -11.32 3.53
CA TYR A 104 -2.50 -10.62 2.47
C TYR A 104 -1.50 -9.80 1.67
N CYS A 105 -1.70 -9.76 0.35
CA CYS A 105 -0.81 -9.04 -0.54
C CYS A 105 -1.57 -8.00 -1.34
N PHE A 106 -0.94 -6.84 -1.47
CA PHE A 106 -1.52 -5.69 -2.14
C PHE A 106 -0.52 -5.09 -3.11
N ALA A 107 -1.04 -4.42 -4.13
CA ALA A 107 -0.29 -3.51 -4.96
C ALA A 107 -0.90 -2.10 -4.84
N LEU A 108 -0.04 -1.10 -4.79
CA LEU A 108 -0.41 0.30 -4.97
C LEU A 108 0.19 0.78 -6.29
N ASP A 109 -0.66 1.31 -7.15
CA ASP A 109 -0.29 1.95 -8.41
C ASP A 109 -0.92 3.34 -8.52
N SER A 110 -0.59 4.06 -9.58
CA SER A 110 -1.17 5.37 -9.88
C SER A 110 -1.33 5.51 -11.39
N SER A 111 -2.27 6.36 -11.81
CA SER A 111 -2.39 6.84 -13.19
C SER A 111 -1.81 8.24 -13.38
N SER A 112 -1.29 8.86 -12.32
CA SER A 112 -0.61 10.17 -12.37
C SER A 112 0.85 10.01 -12.77
N GLU A 113 1.33 10.82 -13.70
CA GLU A 113 2.76 10.93 -14.00
C GLU A 113 3.57 11.60 -12.87
N ASP A 114 2.88 12.37 -12.01
CA ASP A 114 3.45 12.96 -10.79
C ASP A 114 3.43 11.95 -9.64
N ALA A 115 4.61 11.70 -9.07
CA ALA A 115 4.84 10.58 -8.15
C ALA A 115 4.37 10.90 -6.73
N ALA A 116 3.64 9.97 -6.13
CA ALA A 116 3.40 9.98 -4.69
C ALA A 116 4.49 9.18 -3.98
N HIS A 117 5.11 9.77 -2.95
CA HIS A 117 6.11 9.09 -2.13
C HIS A 117 5.59 8.87 -0.71
N TYR A 118 5.58 7.62 -0.27
CA TYR A 118 5.18 7.22 1.09
C TYR A 118 6.38 6.71 1.88
N ASN A 119 6.31 6.85 3.19
CA ASN A 119 7.28 6.25 4.09
C ASN A 119 7.30 4.72 3.93
N SER A 120 8.52 4.17 3.88
CA SER A 120 8.76 2.73 3.85
C SER A 120 8.73 2.12 5.25
N ARG A 121 8.88 0.80 5.33
CA ARG A 121 9.00 0.11 6.60
C ARG A 121 10.29 0.46 7.34
N GLU A 122 11.29 1.02 6.65
CA GLU A 122 12.59 1.41 7.20
C GLU A 122 12.52 2.76 7.91
N ALA A 123 11.52 3.59 7.59
CA ALA A 123 11.41 4.97 8.07
C ALA A 123 11.38 5.12 9.59
N GLY A 124 12.15 6.05 10.17
CA GLY A 124 12.23 6.27 11.62
C GLY A 124 10.87 6.45 12.32
N ALA A 125 9.93 7.15 11.67
CA ALA A 125 8.56 7.37 12.13
C ALA A 125 7.59 7.32 10.94
N GLY A 126 6.29 7.12 11.22
CA GLY A 126 5.28 7.11 10.15
C GLY A 126 5.36 5.92 9.21
N ARG A 127 5.87 4.77 9.69
CA ARG A 127 5.95 3.51 8.94
C ARG A 127 4.54 3.06 8.51
N PRO A 128 4.41 2.27 7.43
CA PRO A 128 3.17 1.61 7.08
C PRO A 128 2.60 0.80 8.26
N VAL A 129 1.31 0.96 8.53
CA VAL A 129 0.62 0.25 9.63
C VAL A 129 -0.67 -0.36 9.11
N MET A 130 -0.93 -1.61 9.50
CA MET A 130 -2.22 -2.26 9.29
C MET A 130 -3.07 -2.10 10.56
N ALA A 131 -4.15 -1.33 10.50
CA ALA A 131 -5.10 -1.16 11.58
C ALA A 131 -6.31 -2.09 11.37
N VAL A 132 -6.58 -2.98 12.33
CA VAL A 132 -7.70 -3.94 12.25
C VAL A 132 -8.61 -3.76 13.47
N LEU A 133 -9.90 -3.58 13.22
CA LEU A 133 -10.95 -3.60 14.22
C LEU A 133 -11.77 -4.88 14.05
N VAL A 134 -12.08 -5.54 15.16
CA VAL A 134 -12.83 -6.79 15.20
C VAL A 134 -14.01 -6.67 16.16
N GLU A 135 -15.09 -7.36 15.84
CA GLU A 135 -16.33 -7.49 16.62
C GLU A 135 -16.36 -8.81 17.39
#